data_AF-A0A561WJ83-F1
#
_entry.id   AF-A0A561WJ83-F1
#
_cell.length_a   1.000
_cell.length_b   1.000
_cell.length_c   1.000
_cell.angle_alpha   90.00
_cell.angle_beta   90.00
_cell.angle_gamma   90.00
#
_symmetry.space_group_name_H-M   'P 1'
#
loop_
_entity.id
_entity.type
_entity.pdbx_description
1 polymer ?
#
loop_
_entity_poly.entity_id
_entity_poly.type
_entity_poly.pdbx_seq_one_letter_code
_entity_poly.pdbx_strand_id
1 'polypeptide(L)'
;MATDQTLPAAGFAEVSRALVAIAAEVVTGVQRAMVGPGNVRTARDNAWSAIQADRARAEARAATSRAVAAIVATGPRRTVAAGPRRARPVAATVRG
;
A
#
# COMPACT_ATOMS: atom_id res chain seq x y z
N MET A 1 8.67 15.47 -57.01
CA MET A 1 9.91 15.41 -56.21
C MET A 1 9.67 16.22 -54.94
N ALA A 2 9.16 15.58 -53.88
CA ALA A 2 8.95 16.22 -52.58
C ALA A 2 10.20 15.93 -51.75
N THR A 3 11.01 16.94 -51.52
CA THR A 3 12.21 16.82 -50.68
C THR A 3 11.80 16.73 -49.23
N ASP A 4 12.08 15.55 -48.69
CA ASP A 4 12.25 15.16 -47.31
C ASP A 4 12.73 16.33 -46.41
N GLN A 5 11.82 16.92 -45.64
CA GLN A 5 12.10 18.01 -44.70
C GLN A 5 11.82 17.60 -43.24
N THR A 6 11.80 16.29 -42.97
CA THR A 6 11.37 15.75 -41.67
C THR A 6 12.50 15.66 -40.62
N LEU A 7 13.73 16.05 -40.95
CA LEU A 7 14.93 15.68 -40.18
C LEU A 7 15.61 16.73 -39.26
N PRO A 8 15.26 18.04 -39.19
CA PRO A 8 15.94 18.95 -38.26
C PRO A 8 15.46 18.84 -36.80
N ALA A 9 14.13 18.78 -36.59
CA ALA A 9 13.55 18.85 -35.25
C ALA A 9 13.74 17.55 -34.44
N ALA A 10 13.73 16.39 -35.10
CA ALA A 10 13.99 15.10 -34.48
C ALA A 10 15.43 14.99 -33.96
N GLY A 11 16.41 15.50 -34.73
CA GLY A 11 17.81 15.51 -34.31
C GLY A 11 18.07 16.40 -33.10
N PHE A 12 17.45 17.58 -33.04
CA PHE A 12 17.59 18.48 -31.90
C PHE A 12 17.03 17.88 -30.61
N ALA A 13 15.87 17.22 -30.68
CA ALA A 13 15.27 16.55 -29.53
C ALA A 13 16.16 15.41 -29.01
N GLU A 14 16.80 14.66 -29.91
CA GLU A 14 17.66 13.54 -29.54
C GLU A 14 18.97 14.02 -28.88
N VAL A 15 19.60 15.04 -29.47
CA VAL A 15 20.77 15.70 -28.85
C VAL A 15 20.42 16.30 -27.49
N SER A 16 19.24 16.91 -27.37
CA SER A 16 18.75 17.47 -26.10
C SER A 16 18.55 16.37 -25.05
N ARG A 17 17.97 15.21 -25.42
CA ARG A 17 17.83 14.07 -24.51
C ARG A 17 19.17 13.52 -24.06
N ALA A 18 20.13 13.40 -24.97
CA ALA A 18 21.48 12.95 -24.63
C ALA A 18 22.15 13.89 -23.62
N LEU A 19 22.05 15.21 -23.84
CA LEU A 19 22.57 16.21 -22.89
C LEU A 19 21.89 16.13 -21.52
N VAL A 20 20.57 15.95 -21.48
CA VAL A 20 19.82 15.77 -20.23
C VAL A 20 20.25 14.49 -19.50
N ALA A 21 20.45 13.39 -20.23
CA ALA A 21 20.91 12.12 -19.65
C ALA A 21 22.31 12.27 -19.01
N ILE A 22 23.25 12.90 -19.73
CA ILE A 22 24.60 13.19 -19.23
C ILE A 22 24.53 14.07 -17.98
N ALA A 23 23.71 15.13 -18.01
CA ALA A 23 23.54 16.02 -16.86
C ALA A 23 22.98 15.27 -15.64
N ALA A 24 22.02 14.37 -15.83
CA ALA A 24 21.45 13.56 -14.75
C ALA A 24 22.49 12.62 -14.12
N GLU A 25 23.37 12.02 -14.93
CA GLU A 25 24.47 11.19 -14.43
C GLU A 25 25.48 12.01 -13.61
N VAL A 26 25.83 13.21 -14.08
CA VAL A 26 26.71 14.13 -13.34
C VAL A 26 26.10 14.54 -12.01
N VAL A 27 24.83 14.94 -11.99
CA VAL A 27 24.12 15.32 -10.75
C VAL A 27 24.10 14.14 -9.77
N THR A 28 23.81 12.94 -10.25
CA THR A 28 23.80 11.73 -9.43
C THR A 28 25.19 11.42 -8.87
N GLY A 29 26.24 11.59 -9.68
CA GLY A 29 27.63 11.42 -9.27
C GLY A 29 28.05 12.42 -8.19
N VAL A 30 27.72 13.71 -8.37
CA VAL A 30 28.00 14.77 -7.40
C VAL A 30 27.25 14.55 -6.10
N GLN A 31 25.96 14.20 -6.17
CA GLN A 31 25.18 13.87 -4.98
C GLN A 31 25.81 12.72 -4.21
N ARG A 32 26.26 11.66 -4.90
CA ARG A 32 26.94 10.52 -4.27
C ARG A 32 28.29 10.89 -3.67
N ALA A 33 29.05 11.77 -4.30
CA ALA A 33 30.34 12.24 -3.82
C ALA A 33 30.20 13.15 -2.59
N MET A 34 29.23 14.08 -2.60
CA MET A 34 29.00 15.01 -1.48
C MET A 34 28.34 14.34 -0.28
N VAL A 35 27.37 13.45 -0.51
CA VAL A 35 26.66 12.76 0.56
C VAL A 35 27.52 11.60 1.10
N GLY A 36 28.32 10.98 0.24
CA GLY A 36 29.14 9.82 0.56
C GLY A 36 28.38 8.51 0.35
N PRO A 37 29.06 7.42 -0.07
CA PRO A 37 28.41 6.17 -0.47
C PRO A 37 27.63 5.47 0.66
N GLY A 38 27.92 5.77 1.93
CA GLY A 38 27.18 5.26 3.10
C GLY A 38 25.95 6.08 3.51
N ASN A 39 25.75 7.28 2.94
CA ASN A 39 24.64 8.18 3.27
C ASN A 39 23.61 8.29 2.14
N VAL A 40 23.88 7.71 0.97
CA VAL A 40 22.85 7.45 -0.03
C VAL A 40 21.97 6.35 0.54
N ARG A 41 20.78 6.68 1.06
CA ARG A 41 19.83 5.68 1.59
C ARG A 41 19.66 4.59 0.55
N THR A 42 20.23 3.44 0.82
CA THR A 42 20.19 2.33 -0.12
C THR A 42 18.75 1.86 -0.20
N ALA A 43 18.36 1.20 -1.29
CA ALA A 43 17.04 0.57 -1.38
C ALA A 43 16.75 -0.33 -0.15
N ARG A 44 17.81 -0.91 0.44
CA ARG A 44 17.79 -1.68 1.67
C ARG A 44 17.40 -0.85 2.90
N ASP A 45 17.95 0.35 3.07
CA ASP A 45 17.61 1.21 4.23
C ASP A 45 16.18 1.73 4.14
N ASN A 46 15.70 2.02 2.93
CA ASN A 46 14.30 2.37 2.69
C ASN A 46 13.37 1.20 2.99
N ALA A 47 13.73 -0.01 2.55
CA ALA A 47 12.97 -1.22 2.86
C ALA A 47 12.93 -1.50 4.37
N TRP A 48 14.05 -1.33 5.07
CA TRP A 48 14.11 -1.51 6.52
C TRP A 48 13.25 -0.49 7.26
N SER A 49 13.29 0.79 6.87
CA SER A 49 12.41 1.82 7.43
C SER A 49 10.93 1.51 7.20
N ALA A 50 10.57 0.96 6.04
CA ALA A 50 9.19 0.56 5.75
C ALA A 50 8.74 -0.60 6.65
N ILE A 51 9.59 -1.62 6.83
CA ILE A 51 9.33 -2.76 7.73
C ILE A 51 9.12 -2.28 9.17
N GLN A 52 9.94 -1.35 9.64
CA GLN A 52 9.79 -0.80 10.99
C GLN A 52 8.48 -0.03 11.15
N ALA A 53 8.06 0.74 10.13
CA ALA A 53 6.77 1.41 10.14
C ALA A 53 5.60 0.41 10.14
N ASP A 54 5.71 -0.71 9.41
CA ASP A 54 4.69 -1.75 9.39
C ASP A 54 4.59 -2.48 10.74
N ARG A 55 5.71 -2.75 11.40
CA ARG A 55 5.73 -3.30 12.76
C ARG A 55 5.04 -2.37 13.75
N ALA A 56 5.33 -1.07 13.71
CA ALA A 56 4.67 -0.08 14.56
C ALA A 56 3.14 -0.04 14.32
N ARG A 57 2.71 -0.12 13.06
CA ARG A 57 1.27 -0.23 12.72
C ARG A 57 0.65 -1.52 13.24
N ALA A 58 1.35 -2.64 13.19
CA ALA A 58 0.86 -3.91 13.71
C ALA A 58 0.71 -3.88 15.24
N GLU A 59 1.68 -3.30 15.95
CA GLU A 59 1.60 -3.11 17.40
C GLU A 59 0.44 -2.20 17.81
N ALA A 60 0.24 -1.09 17.10
CA ALA A 60 -0.89 -0.20 17.33
C ALA A 60 -2.24 -0.92 17.13
N ARG A 61 -2.37 -1.72 16.05
CA ARG A 61 -3.56 -2.54 15.81
C ARG A 61 -3.77 -3.57 16.94
N ALA A 62 -2.72 -4.25 17.37
CA ALA A 62 -2.79 -5.22 18.46
C ALA A 62 -3.18 -4.58 19.80
N ALA A 63 -2.71 -3.37 20.09
CA ALA A 63 -3.14 -2.60 21.26
C ALA A 63 -4.63 -2.26 21.19
N THR A 64 -5.11 -1.76 20.04
CA THR A 64 -6.53 -1.48 19.82
C THR A 64 -7.39 -2.74 19.96
N SER A 65 -6.99 -3.85 19.34
CA SER A 65 -7.71 -5.13 19.47
C SER A 65 -7.82 -5.59 20.92
N ARG A 66 -6.75 -5.43 21.73
CA ARG A 66 -6.78 -5.74 23.16
C ARG A 66 -7.74 -4.82 23.92
N ALA A 67 -7.73 -3.52 23.64
CA ALA A 67 -8.65 -2.57 24.26
C ALA A 67 -10.12 -2.91 23.91
N VAL A 68 -10.40 -3.22 22.65
CA VAL A 68 -11.74 -3.65 22.20
C VAL A 68 -12.15 -4.95 22.88
N ALA A 69 -11.26 -5.94 22.97
CA ALA A 69 -11.55 -7.19 23.67
C ALA A 69 -11.87 -6.97 25.15
N ALA A 70 -11.15 -6.06 25.83
CA ALA A 70 -11.43 -5.70 27.22
C ALA A 70 -12.80 -5.02 27.39
N ILE A 71 -13.17 -4.13 26.46
CA ILE A 71 -14.50 -3.49 26.44
C ILE A 71 -15.60 -4.54 26.22
N VAL A 72 -15.41 -5.47 25.28
CA VAL A 72 -16.38 -6.54 25.01
C VAL A 72 -16.50 -7.50 26.21
N ALA A 73 -15.40 -7.82 26.88
CA ALA A 73 -15.39 -8.69 28.05
C ALA A 73 -16.09 -8.06 29.28
N THR A 74 -16.07 -6.73 29.39
CA THR A 74 -16.71 -5.97 30.47
C THR A 74 -18.12 -5.51 30.14
N GLY A 75 -18.51 -5.51 28.86
CA GLY A 75 -19.86 -5.18 28.41
C GLY A 75 -20.91 -6.19 28.91
N PRO A 76 -22.16 -5.76 29.17
CA PRO A 76 -23.21 -6.65 29.62
C PRO A 76 -23.42 -7.75 28.58
N ARG A 77 -23.23 -9.01 28.99
CA ARG A 77 -23.44 -10.20 28.17
C ARG A 77 -24.92 -10.23 27.80
N ARG A 78 -25.28 -9.66 26.65
CA ARG A 78 -26.63 -9.76 26.11
C ARG A 78 -26.80 -11.20 25.67
N THR A 79 -27.21 -12.06 26.60
CA THR A 79 -27.74 -13.37 26.29
C THR A 79 -28.96 -13.11 25.42
N VAL A 80 -28.78 -13.20 24.10
CA VAL A 80 -29.89 -13.44 23.20
C VAL A 80 -30.41 -14.79 23.60
N ALA A 81 -31.34 -14.79 24.57
CA ALA A 81 -32.09 -15.97 24.92
C ALA A 81 -32.73 -16.43 23.62
N ALA A 82 -32.31 -17.60 23.14
CA ALA A 82 -33.00 -18.28 22.06
C ALA A 82 -34.43 -18.55 22.59
N GLY A 83 -35.34 -17.62 22.30
CA GLY A 83 -36.74 -17.77 22.64
C GLY A 83 -37.25 -19.09 22.04
N PRO A 84 -38.15 -19.80 22.74
CA PRO A 84 -38.57 -21.12 22.31
C PRO A 84 -39.18 -20.99 20.91
N ARG A 85 -38.55 -21.65 19.92
CA ARG A 85 -39.16 -21.87 18.61
C ARG A 85 -40.46 -22.63 18.86
N ARG A 86 -41.59 -21.92 18.91
CA ARG A 86 -42.91 -22.54 18.87
C ARG A 86 -42.97 -23.33 17.56
N ALA A 87 -42.86 -24.64 17.67
CA ALA A 87 -43.18 -25.56 16.59
C ALA A 87 -44.63 -25.32 16.21
N ARG A 88 -44.85 -24.79 15.01
CA ARG A 88 -46.17 -24.68 14.40
C ARG A 88 -46.54 -26.08 13.91
N PRO A 89 -47.60 -26.73 14.40
CA PRO A 89 -48.06 -27.97 13.78
C PRO A 89 -48.66 -27.63 12.42
N VAL A 90 -48.06 -28.18 11.36
CA VAL A 90 -48.66 -28.17 10.03
C VAL A 90 -49.74 -29.24 10.05
N ALA A 91 -51.01 -28.81 10.06
CA ALA A 91 -52.14 -29.69 9.87
C ALA A 91 -52.08 -30.27 8.45
N ALA A 92 -51.80 -31.56 8.33
CA ALA A 92 -51.91 -32.30 7.08
C ALA A 92 -53.39 -32.52 6.78
N THR A 93 -53.95 -31.75 5.85
CA THR A 93 -55.27 -32.03 5.28
C THR A 93 -55.09 -33.10 4.21
N VAL A 94 -55.33 -34.37 4.57
CA VAL A 94 -55.59 -35.45 3.62
C VAL A 94 -57.09 -35.44 3.31
N ARG A 95 -57.42 -35.28 2.04
CA ARG A 95 -58.71 -35.62 1.42
C ARG A 95 -58.32 -36.21 0.06
N GLY A 96 -58.58 -37.48 -0.26
CA GLY A 96 -59.83 -38.21 -0.05
C GLY A 96 -60.65 -38.00 -1.30
#